data_AF-A0A523N4F2-F1
#
_entry.id   AF-A0A523N4F2-F1
#
_cell.length_a   1.000
_cell.length_b   1.000
_cell.length_c   1.000
_cell.angle_alpha   90.00
_cell.angle_beta   90.00
_cell.angle_gamma   90.00
#
_symmetry.space_group_name_H-M   'P 1'
#
loop_
_entity.id
_entity.type
_entity.pdbx_description
1 polymer ?
#
loop_
_entity_poly.entity_id
_entity_poly.type
_entity_poly.pdbx_seq_one_letter_code
_entity_poly.pdbx_strand_id
1 'polypeptide(L)' 'MAEYLDLDKTYTVHLNEKGEVCNRLVRGTRVMPVQRKGDWIKITWRKGKKKGWIFCPNPCIKIT' A
#
# COMPACT_ATOMS: atom_id res chain seq x y z
N MET A 1 -5.44 -1.50 17.68
CA MET A 1 -6.24 -0.74 16.70
C MET A 1 -5.46 -0.75 15.40
N ALA A 2 -6.07 -1.14 14.29
CA ALA A 2 -5.36 -1.13 13.01
C ALA A 2 -5.25 0.32 12.50
N GLU A 3 -4.03 0.80 12.31
CA GLU A 3 -3.79 2.14 11.79
C GLU A 3 -4.03 2.12 10.27
N TYR A 4 -4.92 2.99 9.80
CA TYR A 4 -5.19 3.15 8.37
C TYR A 4 -4.38 4.32 7.84
N LEU A 5 -3.89 4.20 6.61
CA LEU A 5 -3.22 5.27 5.89
C LEU A 5 -4.02 5.65 4.65
N ASP A 6 -4.03 6.94 4.35
CA ASP A 6 -4.53 7.45 3.08
C ASP A 6 -3.35 7.64 2.12
N LEU A 7 -3.49 7.13 0.90
CA LEU A 7 -2.40 7.23 -0.08
C LEU A 7 -2.20 8.69 -0.51
N ASP A 8 -0.96 9.19 -0.43
CA ASP A 8 -0.57 10.55 -0.79
C ASP A 8 -0.56 10.80 -2.32
N LYS A 9 -0.38 9.72 -3.09
CA LYS A 9 -0.39 9.69 -4.56
C LYS A 9 -1.01 8.39 -5.08
N THR A 10 -1.00 8.22 -6.40
CA THR A 10 -1.41 6.97 -7.03
C THR A 10 -0.28 5.94 -6.95
N TYR A 11 -0.60 4.72 -6.53
CA TYR A 11 0.33 3.59 -6.44
C TYR A 11 -0.11 2.44 -7.33
N THR A 12 0.85 1.75 -7.96
CA THR A 12 0.63 0.42 -8.51
C THR A 12 0.69 -0.62 -7.41
N VAL A 13 -0.21 -1.59 -7.47
CA VAL A 13 -0.23 -2.73 -6.55
C VAL A 13 0.29 -3.96 -7.27
N HIS A 14 1.23 -4.63 -6.63
CA HIS A 14 1.90 -5.82 -7.14
C HIS A 14 1.49 -7.06 -6.35
N LEU A 15 1.56 -8.24 -6.98
CA LEU A 15 1.32 -9.52 -6.30
C LEU A 15 2.38 -9.80 -5.21
N ASN A 16 3.62 -9.37 -5.45
CA ASN A 16 4.74 -9.42 -4.52
C ASN A 16 5.76 -8.29 -4.83
N GLU A 17 6.83 -8.19 -4.05
CA GLU A 17 7.88 -7.16 -4.16
C GLU A 17 8.65 -7.08 -5.49
N LYS A 18 8.46 -8.05 -6.40
CA LYS A 18 8.98 -8.02 -7.78
C LYS A 18 7.97 -8.55 -8.80
N GLY A 19 6.70 -8.63 -8.41
CA GLY A 19 5.67 -9.34 -9.15
C GLY A 19 4.93 -8.43 -10.13
N GLU A 20 4.07 -9.04 -10.93
CA GLU A 20 3.19 -8.33 -11.85
C GLU A 20 2.29 -7.33 -11.13
N VAL A 21 1.95 -6.25 -11.84
CA VAL A 21 0.97 -5.27 -11.40
C VAL A 21 -0.42 -5.89 -11.50
N CYS A 22 -1.12 -6.00 -10.38
CA CYS A 22 -2.47 -6.54 -10.30
C CYS A 22 -3.54 -5.47 -10.01
N ASN A 23 -3.13 -4.24 -9.68
CA ASN A 23 -4.05 -3.12 -9.48
C ASN A 23 -3.37 -1.75 -9.54
N ARG A 24 -4.17 -0.69 -9.52
CA ARG A 24 -3.75 0.69 -9.31
C ARG A 24 -4.70 1.34 -8.31
N LEU A 25 -4.16 1.91 -7.24
CA LEU A 25 -4.92 2.64 -6.23
C LEU A 25 -4.61 4.13 -6.35
N VAL A 26 -5.65 4.94 -6.46
CA VAL A 26 -5.52 6.40 -6.61
C VAL A 26 -5.23 7.07 -5.28
N ARG A 27 -4.69 8.28 -5.33
CA ARG A 27 -4.54 9.18 -4.18
C ARG A 27 -5.83 9.25 -3.35
N GLY A 28 -5.70 9.30 -2.03
CA GLY A 28 -6.81 9.34 -1.07
C GLY A 28 -7.47 7.98 -0.83
N THR A 29 -7.02 6.90 -1.49
CA THR A 29 -7.50 5.57 -1.16
C THR A 29 -7.03 5.19 0.24
N ARG A 30 -7.98 4.85 1.12
CA ARG A 30 -7.67 4.34 2.46
C ARG A 30 -7.26 2.88 2.42
N VAL A 31 -6.09 2.58 2.96
CA VAL A 31 -5.53 1.23 3.02
C VAL A 31 -4.99 0.94 4.42
N MET A 32 -4.77 -0.33 4.72
CA MET A 32 -4.20 -0.78 5.98
C MET A 32 -2.85 -1.44 5.70
N PRO A 33 -1.73 -0.88 6.16
CA PRO A 33 -0.43 -1.53 6.07
C PRO A 33 -0.41 -2.76 6.96
N VAL A 34 0.12 -3.88 6.44
CA VAL A 34 0.20 -5.15 7.18
C VAL A 34 1.63 -5.65 7.33
N GLN A 35 2.55 -5.23 6.46
CA GLN A 35 3.95 -5.63 6.52
C GLN A 35 4.81 -4.65 5.73
N ARG A 36 6.07 -4.44 6.16
CA ARG A 36 7.09 -3.71 5.38
C ARG A 36 8.29 -4.62 5.11
N LYS A 37 8.85 -4.51 3.90
CA LYS A 37 10.11 -5.15 3.47
C LYS A 37 10.89 -4.16 2.62
N GLY A 38 11.91 -3.54 3.20
CA GLY A 38 12.63 -2.44 2.56
C GLY A 38 11.68 -1.30 2.15
N ASP A 39 11.66 -0.99 0.87
CA ASP A 39 10.80 0.03 0.26
C ASP A 39 9.42 -0.50 -0.15
N TRP A 40 9.09 -1.74 0.15
CA TRP A 40 7.80 -2.34 -0.16
C TRP A 40 6.92 -2.43 1.07
N ILE A 41 5.66 -2.02 0.92
CA ILE A 41 4.64 -2.14 1.95
C ILE A 41 3.54 -3.03 1.43
N LYS A 42 3.30 -4.13 2.15
CA LYS A 42 2.11 -4.95 1.95
C LYS A 42 0.94 -4.21 2.57
N ILE A 43 -0.11 -4.02 1.78
CA ILE A 43 -1.33 -3.36 2.19
C ILE A 43 -2.54 -4.27 2.00
N THR A 44 -3.59 -3.97 2.73
CA THR A 44 -4.94 -4.49 2.45
C THR A 44 -5.91 -3.33 2.27
N TRP A 45 -6.94 -3.53 1.45
CA TRP A 45 -7.97 -2.52 1.18
C TRP A 45 -9.35 -3.17 0.97
N ARG A 46 -10.39 -2.34 0.86
CA ARG A 46 -11.81 -2.78 0.82
C ARG A 46 -12.15 -3.70 2.01
N LYS A 47 -11.87 -3.22 3.23
CA LYS A 47 -12.11 -3.96 4.49
C LYS A 47 -11.41 -5.33 4.52
N GLY A 48 -10.15 -5.37 4.06
CA GLY A 48 -9.33 -6.59 4.07
C GLY A 48 -9.60 -7.58 2.93
N LYS A 49 -10.61 -7.37 2.08
CA LYS A 49 -10.96 -8.30 0.98
C LYS A 49 -9.90 -8.37 -0.12
N LYS A 50 -9.06 -7.33 -0.26
CA LYS A 50 -7.97 -7.30 -1.22
C LYS A 50 -6.65 -6.99 -0.53
N LYS A 51 -5.57 -7.53 -1.10
CA LYS A 51 -4.19 -7.41 -0.59
C LYS A 51 -3.19 -7.33 -1.74
N GLY A 52 -2.04 -6.73 -1.47
CA GLY A 52 -0.95 -6.61 -2.43
C GLY A 52 0.17 -5.72 -1.89
N TRP A 53 1.18 -5.47 -2.70
CA TRP A 53 2.37 -4.72 -2.34
C TRP A 53 2.44 -3.41 -3.12
N ILE A 54 2.76 -2.32 -2.43
CA ILE A 54 3.05 -1.02 -3.05
C ILE A 54 4.51 -0.65 -2.81
N PHE A 55 5.13 -0.05 -3.81
CA PHE A 55 6.47 0.54 -3.66
C PHE A 55 6.35 1.92 -3.03
N CYS A 56 6.97 2.09 -1.88
CA CYS A 56 6.84 3.23 -0.99
C CYS A 56 8.19 3.46 -0.28
N PRO A 57 9.19 4.04 -0.98
CA PRO A 57 10.49 4.32 -0.40
C PRO A 57 10.36 5.31 0.77
N ASN A 58 11.10 5.12 1.85
CA ASN A 58 11.06 6.10 2.95
C ASN A 58 11.60 7.46 2.43
N PRO A 59 10.94 8.62 2.65
CA PRO A 59 9.84 8.91 3.58
C PRO A 59 8.47 9.12 2.89
N CYS A 60 8.00 8.18 2.06
CA CYS A 60 6.75 8.33 1.29
C CYS A 60 5.47 8.39 2.13
N ILE A 61 5.47 8.00 3.40
CA ILE A 61 4.30 8.16 4.28
C ILE A 61 4.67 9.15 5.38
N LYS A 62 4.17 10.38 5.25
CA LYS A 62 4.08 11.28 6.40
C LYS A 62 2.87 10.84 7.21
N ILE A 63 3.11 10.18 8.34
CA ILE A 63 2.08 10.02 9.38
C ILE A 63 1.72 11.45 9.78
N THR A 64 0.52 11.89 9.39
CA THR A 64 -0.02 13.21 9.72
C THR A 64 -1.17 13.01 10.68
#